data_AF-A0A914AU02-F1
#
_entry.id   AF-A0A914AU02-F1
#
_cell.length_a   1.000
_cell.length_b   1.000
_cell.length_c   1.000
_cell.angle_alpha   90.00
_cell.angle_beta   90.00
_cell.angle_gamma   90.00
#
_symmetry.space_group_name_H-M   'P 1'
#
loop_
_entity.id
_entity.type
_entity.pdbx_description
1 polymer ?
#
loop_
_entity_poly.entity_id
_entity_poly.type
_entity_poly.pdbx_seq_one_letter_code
_entity_poly.pdbx_strand_id
1 'polypeptide(L)'
;MAETKADSMYESNRLTLLEVIEERNRALNRKALLHRLVYIARLSDQLDDKRDLGAHYEKKFKQWQSHFQGEGATGMLLVYPNHYVHLVESSSEMLMALIRDLGTMEVTGDQALISQSKVLVISSNVPTRLFSQWSFRVLNLPASRLEEYETSEPIQSLAPECLALMLKLGAYLAKQPKVTLKNVMDSLHEKVPDLLIPQDLIGFLLQSTDLCSPKEFLNRYDKPLDIVLDSELVWPLPTKNFPLN
;
A
#
# COMPACT_ATOMS: atom_id res chain seq x y z
N MET A 1 -44.98 -10.19 -47.76
CA MET A 1 -44.98 -10.54 -46.33
C MET A 1 -43.56 -10.27 -45.85
N ALA A 2 -43.33 -9.12 -45.23
CA ALA A 2 -42.01 -8.72 -44.76
C ALA A 2 -41.81 -9.32 -43.36
N GLU A 3 -40.84 -10.22 -43.23
CA GLU A 3 -40.39 -10.70 -41.92
C GLU A 3 -39.68 -9.56 -41.21
N THR A 4 -40.40 -8.92 -40.29
CA THR A 4 -39.84 -8.00 -39.32
C THR A 4 -38.91 -8.82 -38.42
N LYS A 5 -37.59 -8.72 -38.67
CA LYS A 5 -36.59 -9.10 -37.68
C LYS A 5 -36.93 -8.35 -36.38
N ALA A 6 -37.40 -9.10 -35.39
CA ALA A 6 -37.41 -8.64 -34.02
C ALA A 6 -35.95 -8.51 -33.58
N ASP A 7 -35.30 -7.40 -33.95
CA ASP A 7 -34.05 -6.97 -33.35
C ASP A 7 -34.34 -6.72 -31.86
N SER A 8 -34.10 -7.77 -31.08
CA SER A 8 -33.60 -7.77 -29.72
C SER A 8 -33.64 -6.40 -29.01
N MET A 9 -34.82 -6.02 -28.52
CA MET A 9 -34.96 -4.95 -27.51
C MET A 9 -34.14 -5.23 -26.23
N TYR A 10 -33.58 -6.43 -26.08
CA TYR A 10 -32.80 -6.88 -24.94
C TYR A 10 -31.28 -6.72 -25.10
N GLU A 11 -30.76 -6.35 -26.28
CA GLU A 11 -29.32 -6.14 -26.47
C GLU A 11 -28.86 -4.69 -26.23
N SER A 12 -29.78 -3.74 -26.15
CA SER A 12 -29.44 -2.31 -26.16
C SER A 12 -29.07 -1.70 -24.80
N ASN A 13 -28.91 -2.49 -23.72
CA ASN A 13 -28.63 -1.92 -22.40
C ASN A 13 -27.77 -2.79 -21.47
N ARG A 14 -26.90 -3.65 -22.02
CA ARG A 14 -25.92 -4.35 -21.19
C ARG A 14 -24.74 -3.44 -20.91
N LEU A 15 -24.81 -2.73 -19.78
CA LEU A 15 -23.66 -2.04 -19.23
C LEU A 15 -22.60 -3.07 -18.84
N THR A 16 -21.39 -2.84 -19.29
CA THR A 16 -20.22 -3.57 -18.84
C THR A 16 -19.93 -3.22 -17.38
N LEU A 17 -19.25 -4.12 -16.66
CA LEU A 17 -18.80 -3.84 -15.30
C LEU A 17 -17.91 -2.58 -15.24
N LEU A 18 -17.12 -2.33 -16.28
CA LEU A 18 -16.27 -1.14 -16.39
C LEU A 18 -17.12 0.15 -16.41
N GLU A 19 -18.15 0.20 -17.26
CA GLU A 19 -19.04 1.36 -17.36
C GLU A 19 -19.76 1.65 -16.03
N VAL A 20 -20.23 0.61 -15.34
CA VAL A 20 -20.86 0.74 -14.01
C VAL A 20 -19.88 1.35 -12.99
N ILE A 21 -18.61 0.94 -13.03
CA ILE A 21 -17.57 1.46 -12.14
C ILE A 21 -17.20 2.90 -12.51
N GLU A 22 -17.08 3.22 -13.79
CA GLU A 22 -16.79 4.57 -14.27
C GLU A 22 -17.91 5.55 -13.92
N GLU A 23 -19.17 5.17 -14.13
CA GLU A 23 -20.32 6.00 -13.81
C GLU A 23 -20.40 6.28 -12.29
N ARG A 24 -20.18 5.25 -11.47
CA ARG A 24 -20.06 5.41 -10.00
C ARG A 24 -18.92 6.35 -9.62
N ASN A 25 -17.76 6.22 -10.26
CA ASN A 25 -16.61 7.08 -9.98
C ASN A 25 -16.86 8.54 -10.39
N ARG A 26 -17.51 8.76 -11.55
CA ARG A 26 -17.95 10.10 -12.01
C ARG A 26 -18.95 10.71 -11.04
N ALA A 27 -19.95 9.95 -10.58
CA ALA A 27 -20.93 10.43 -9.61
C ALA A 27 -20.30 10.84 -8.26
N LEU A 28 -19.21 10.18 -7.87
CA LEU A 28 -18.44 10.49 -6.67
C LEU A 28 -17.31 11.52 -6.90
N ASN A 29 -17.22 12.12 -8.10
CA ASN A 29 -16.14 13.02 -8.52
C ASN A 29 -14.72 12.47 -8.25
N ARG A 30 -14.54 11.14 -8.34
CA ARG A 30 -13.23 10.52 -8.14
C ARG A 30 -12.36 10.77 -9.37
N LYS A 31 -11.22 11.43 -9.17
CA LYS A 31 -10.26 11.73 -10.25
C LYS A 31 -9.33 10.56 -10.58
N ALA A 32 -9.17 9.61 -9.65
CA ALA A 32 -8.34 8.41 -9.82
C ALA A 32 -8.85 7.27 -8.92
N LEU A 33 -8.44 6.03 -9.25
CA LEU A 33 -8.62 4.90 -8.34
C LEU A 33 -7.70 5.07 -7.13
N LEU A 34 -8.27 4.88 -5.95
CA LEU A 34 -7.54 4.96 -4.69
C LEU A 34 -7.02 3.58 -4.32
N HIS A 35 -5.74 3.50 -4.02
CA HIS A 35 -5.08 2.30 -3.54
C HIS A 35 -4.43 2.61 -2.19
N ARG A 36 -4.16 1.56 -1.41
CA ARG A 36 -3.47 1.67 -0.12
C ARG A 36 -2.29 0.71 -0.09
N LEU A 37 -1.14 1.21 0.31
CA LEU A 37 0.06 0.43 0.58
C LEU A 37 0.36 0.51 2.07
N VAL A 38 0.61 -0.64 2.69
CA VAL A 38 1.17 -0.73 4.04
C VAL A 38 2.43 -1.55 3.98
N TYR A 39 3.50 -1.00 4.56
CA TYR A 39 4.78 -1.67 4.64
C TYR A 39 5.49 -1.30 5.93
N ILE A 40 6.50 -2.09 6.25
CA ILE A 40 7.33 -1.95 7.44
C ILE A 40 8.79 -1.91 7.05
N ALA A 41 9.59 -1.26 7.86
CA ALA A 41 11.03 -1.17 7.64
C ALA A 41 11.81 -0.98 8.94
N ARG A 42 13.06 -1.44 8.91
CA ARG A 42 14.07 -1.20 9.93
C ARG A 42 14.84 0.07 9.57
N LEU A 43 15.01 0.93 10.57
CA LEU A 43 15.83 2.13 10.44
C LEU A 43 17.31 1.71 10.29
N SER A 44 18.10 2.57 9.66
CA SER A 44 19.55 2.38 9.67
C SER A 44 20.12 2.79 11.03
N ASP A 45 21.14 2.07 11.51
CA ASP A 45 21.87 2.42 12.73
C ASP A 45 22.68 3.73 12.57
N GLN A 46 22.88 4.17 11.32
CA GLN A 46 23.56 5.41 10.95
C GLN A 46 22.62 6.63 10.88
N LEU A 47 21.33 6.45 11.14
CA LEU A 47 20.35 7.54 11.06
C LEU A 47 20.43 8.42 12.33
N ASP A 48 20.95 9.63 12.18
CA ASP A 48 21.05 10.60 13.28
C ASP A 48 19.68 11.12 13.75
N ASP A 49 18.86 11.66 12.83
CA ASP A 49 17.54 12.19 13.14
C ASP A 49 16.42 11.43 12.42
N LYS A 50 15.52 10.85 13.19
CA LYS A 50 14.32 10.16 12.69
C LYS A 50 13.38 11.07 11.90
N ARG A 51 13.47 12.39 12.10
CA ARG A 51 12.71 13.38 11.35
C ARG A 51 13.18 13.49 9.90
N ASP A 52 14.40 13.09 9.58
CA ASP A 52 14.92 13.08 8.22
C ASP A 52 14.13 12.11 7.33
N LEU A 53 13.65 11.00 7.90
CA LEU A 53 12.74 10.08 7.21
C LEU A 53 11.43 10.78 6.82
N GLY A 54 10.87 11.57 7.74
CA GLY A 54 9.68 12.39 7.48
C GLY A 54 9.94 13.40 6.36
N ALA A 55 11.05 14.15 6.46
CA ALA A 55 11.45 15.14 5.46
C ALA A 55 11.70 14.53 4.07
N HIS A 56 12.29 13.32 4.01
CA HIS A 56 12.49 12.56 2.78
C HIS A 56 11.16 12.27 2.09
N TYR A 57 10.18 11.70 2.79
CA TYR A 57 8.87 11.40 2.20
C TYR A 57 8.09 12.67 1.83
N GLU A 58 8.16 13.74 2.64
CA GLU A 58 7.55 15.03 2.25
C GLU A 58 8.11 15.56 0.93
N LYS A 59 9.44 15.49 0.75
CA LYS A 59 10.10 15.89 -0.48
C LYS A 59 9.67 15.03 -1.66
N LYS A 60 9.64 13.70 -1.48
CA LYS A 60 9.24 12.75 -2.53
C LYS A 60 7.78 12.92 -2.92
N PHE A 61 6.87 13.07 -1.96
CA PHE A 61 5.46 13.30 -2.26
C PHE A 61 5.22 14.62 -2.98
N LYS A 62 5.91 15.70 -2.60
CA LYS A 62 5.85 16.98 -3.34
C LYS A 62 6.34 16.81 -4.79
N GLN A 63 7.45 16.10 -4.98
CA GLN A 63 7.99 15.82 -6.31
C GLN A 63 7.01 14.97 -7.14
N TRP A 64 6.52 13.86 -6.60
CA TRP A 64 5.62 12.95 -7.30
C TRP A 64 4.26 13.55 -7.58
N GLN A 65 3.74 14.41 -6.71
CA GLN A 65 2.50 15.14 -6.95
C GLN A 65 2.59 16.06 -8.17
N SER A 66 3.77 16.59 -8.48
CA SER A 66 3.99 17.38 -9.71
C SER A 66 4.13 16.52 -10.97
N HIS A 67 4.51 15.25 -10.82
CA HIS A 67 4.83 14.35 -11.92
C HIS A 67 3.65 13.46 -12.33
N PHE A 68 2.93 12.91 -11.36
CA PHE A 68 1.78 12.04 -11.61
C PHE A 68 0.49 12.86 -11.64
N GLN A 69 -0.37 12.57 -12.62
CA GLN A 69 -1.71 13.13 -12.66
C GLN A 69 -2.59 12.40 -11.63
N GLY A 70 -3.24 13.15 -10.74
CA GLY A 70 -4.14 12.56 -9.76
C GLY A 70 -4.17 13.32 -8.44
N GLU A 71 -4.73 12.66 -7.44
CA GLU A 71 -4.75 13.17 -6.07
C GLU A 71 -3.42 12.88 -5.36
N GLY A 72 -3.04 13.74 -4.42
CA GLY A 72 -1.80 13.56 -3.64
C GLY A 72 -1.85 12.33 -2.72
N ALA A 73 -0.67 11.97 -2.19
CA ALA A 73 -0.57 10.95 -1.16
C ALA A 73 -1.21 11.44 0.15
N THR A 74 -2.05 10.59 0.74
CA THR A 74 -2.49 10.73 2.13
C THR A 74 -2.01 9.52 2.92
N GLY A 75 -1.99 9.60 4.24
CA GLY A 75 -1.53 8.48 5.05
C GLY A 75 -0.86 8.88 6.35
N MET A 76 -0.21 7.91 6.96
CA MET A 76 0.47 8.09 8.23
C MET A 76 1.72 7.23 8.33
N LEU A 77 2.81 7.87 8.73
CA LEU A 77 4.08 7.24 9.07
C LEU A 77 4.27 7.26 10.59
N LEU A 78 4.42 6.07 11.19
CA LEU A 78 4.74 5.93 12.61
C LEU A 78 6.17 5.41 12.75
N VAL A 79 7.03 6.23 13.33
CA VAL A 79 8.46 5.93 13.52
C VAL A 79 8.69 5.50 14.96
N TYR A 80 9.15 4.27 15.13
CA TYR A 80 9.47 3.65 16.42
C TYR A 80 10.97 3.82 16.73
N PRO A 81 11.45 3.36 17.90
CA PRO A 81 12.89 3.31 18.21
C PRO A 81 13.78 2.77 17.09
N ASN A 82 13.50 1.56 16.56
CA ASN A 82 14.37 0.88 15.59
C ASN A 82 13.68 0.58 14.25
N HIS A 83 12.36 0.78 14.18
CA HIS A 83 11.55 0.41 13.04
C HIS A 83 10.57 1.51 12.68
N TYR A 84 9.88 1.39 11.56
CA TYR A 84 8.70 2.19 11.27
C TYR A 84 7.68 1.40 10.47
N VAL A 85 6.43 1.85 10.55
CA VAL A 85 5.33 1.38 9.71
C VAL A 85 4.76 2.57 8.96
N HIS A 86 4.48 2.38 7.67
CA HIS A 86 3.96 3.43 6.82
C HIS A 86 2.74 2.93 6.07
N LEU A 87 1.64 3.66 6.23
CA LEU A 87 0.41 3.47 5.47
C LEU A 87 0.25 4.67 4.54
N VAL A 88 0.17 4.41 3.24
CA VAL A 88 -0.01 5.43 2.20
C VAL A 88 -1.23 5.10 1.35
N GLU A 89 -2.05 6.10 1.08
CA GLU A 89 -3.21 6.03 0.20
C GLU A 89 -2.99 6.98 -0.99
N SER A 90 -2.89 6.44 -2.20
CA SER A 90 -2.61 7.21 -3.41
C SER A 90 -2.98 6.42 -4.68
N SER A 91 -2.61 6.93 -5.85
CA SER A 91 -2.71 6.21 -7.12
C SER A 91 -1.69 5.06 -7.21
N SER A 92 -1.94 4.11 -8.09
CA SER A 92 -1.05 2.96 -8.30
C SER A 92 0.38 3.38 -8.67
N GLU A 93 0.52 4.37 -9.54
CA GLU A 93 1.82 4.88 -10.02
C GLU A 93 2.67 5.43 -8.88
N MET A 94 2.05 6.19 -7.97
CA MET A 94 2.74 6.77 -6.82
C MET A 94 3.11 5.69 -5.79
N LEU A 95 2.25 4.69 -5.57
CA LEU A 95 2.59 3.57 -4.69
C LEU A 95 3.74 2.73 -5.26
N MET A 96 3.76 2.47 -6.57
CA MET A 96 4.87 1.78 -7.22
C MET A 96 6.16 2.62 -7.19
N ALA A 97 6.08 3.94 -7.37
CA ALA A 97 7.21 4.84 -7.19
C ALA A 97 7.76 4.79 -5.76
N LEU A 98 6.89 4.69 -4.76
CA LEU A 98 7.28 4.52 -3.37
C LEU A 98 8.03 3.20 -3.14
N ILE A 99 7.55 2.09 -3.71
CA ILE A 99 8.24 0.79 -3.58
C ILE A 99 9.62 0.84 -4.25
N ARG A 100 9.75 1.51 -5.40
CA ARG A 100 11.05 1.73 -6.05
C ARG A 100 11.98 2.58 -5.17
N ASP A 101 11.44 3.64 -4.56
CA ASP A 101 12.20 4.50 -3.65
C ASP A 101 12.72 3.73 -2.43
N LEU A 102 11.91 2.85 -1.83
CA LEU A 102 12.36 1.95 -0.75
C LEU A 102 13.57 1.11 -1.17
N GLY A 103 13.52 0.50 -2.35
CA GLY A 103 14.65 -0.27 -2.88
C GLY A 103 15.91 0.59 -3.08
N THR A 104 15.77 1.87 -3.44
CA THR A 104 16.92 2.78 -3.54
C THR A 104 17.48 3.18 -2.17
N MET A 105 16.61 3.41 -1.19
CA MET A 105 17.01 3.80 0.18
C MET A 105 17.81 2.69 0.87
N GLU A 106 17.50 1.42 0.63
CA GLU A 106 18.25 0.27 1.15
C GLU A 106 19.68 0.17 0.58
N VAL A 107 19.92 0.65 -0.65
CA VAL A 107 21.18 0.48 -1.38
C VAL A 107 22.16 1.65 -1.17
N THR A 108 21.71 2.75 -0.54
CA THR A 108 22.44 4.03 -0.49
C THR A 108 23.68 4.03 0.44
N GLY A 109 24.13 2.87 0.94
CA GLY A 109 25.40 2.72 1.67
C GLY A 109 25.43 3.52 2.98
N ASP A 110 26.49 4.30 3.22
CA ASP A 110 26.72 5.07 4.46
C ASP A 110 25.69 6.19 4.75
N GLN A 111 24.74 6.42 3.83
CA GLN A 111 23.61 7.35 4.02
C GLN A 111 22.25 6.63 3.92
N ALA A 112 22.23 5.31 4.06
CA ALA A 112 21.00 4.55 4.04
C ALA A 112 20.09 5.02 5.20
N LEU A 113 18.88 5.46 4.86
CA LEU A 113 17.87 5.82 5.86
C LEU A 113 17.23 4.57 6.48
N ILE A 114 17.27 3.45 5.75
CA ILE A 114 16.65 2.18 6.11
C ILE A 114 17.62 1.04 5.80
N SER A 115 17.63 0.03 6.65
CA SER A 115 18.47 -1.16 6.46
C SER A 115 17.72 -2.29 5.76
N GLN A 116 16.42 -2.44 6.02
CA GLN A 116 15.58 -3.49 5.47
C GLN A 116 14.12 -3.05 5.45
N SER A 117 13.36 -3.46 4.43
CA SER A 117 11.92 -3.24 4.37
C SER A 117 11.15 -4.42 3.78
N LYS A 118 9.87 -4.51 4.14
CA LYS A 118 8.94 -5.51 3.63
C LYS A 118 7.55 -4.94 3.39
N VAL A 119 6.95 -5.30 2.26
CA VAL A 119 5.59 -4.94 1.89
C VAL A 119 4.63 -5.88 2.62
N LEU A 120 3.75 -5.32 3.46
CA LEU A 120 2.72 -6.11 4.16
C LEU A 120 1.53 -6.36 3.26
N VAL A 121 0.98 -5.30 2.68
CA VAL A 121 -0.25 -5.40 1.87
C VAL A 121 -0.39 -4.21 0.94
N ILE A 122 -0.93 -4.49 -0.26
CA ILE A 122 -1.47 -3.48 -1.15
C ILE A 122 -2.95 -3.77 -1.36
N SER A 123 -3.79 -2.85 -0.92
CA SER A 123 -5.24 -2.90 -1.14
C SER A 123 -5.60 -2.03 -2.33
N SER A 124 -6.17 -2.65 -3.36
CA SER A 124 -6.62 -1.93 -4.55
C SER A 124 -8.08 -1.50 -4.46
N ASN A 125 -8.41 -0.40 -5.13
CA ASN A 125 -9.78 0.12 -5.24
C ASN A 125 -10.45 0.37 -3.87
N VAL A 126 -9.74 1.06 -2.99
CA VAL A 126 -10.23 1.46 -1.67
C VAL A 126 -11.38 2.48 -1.84
N PRO A 127 -12.52 2.32 -1.15
CA PRO A 127 -13.71 3.14 -1.39
C PRO A 127 -13.54 4.59 -0.92
N THR A 128 -12.84 4.85 0.17
CA THR A 128 -12.67 6.21 0.69
C THR A 128 -11.31 6.35 1.34
N ARG A 129 -10.75 7.56 1.29
CA ARG A 129 -9.54 7.91 2.04
C ARG A 129 -9.82 7.80 3.53
N LEU A 130 -8.93 7.15 4.26
CA LEU A 130 -8.95 7.11 5.72
C LEU A 130 -8.29 8.37 6.30
N PHE A 131 -7.27 8.90 5.61
CA PHE A 131 -6.53 10.07 6.03
C PHE A 131 -6.81 11.26 5.11
N SER A 132 -7.01 12.45 5.69
CA SER A 132 -7.24 13.68 4.91
C SER A 132 -5.96 14.28 4.32
N GLN A 133 -4.82 14.02 4.96
CA GLN A 133 -3.49 14.47 4.54
C GLN A 133 -2.46 13.43 4.95
N TRP A 134 -1.26 13.51 4.38
CA TRP A 134 -0.13 12.74 4.87
C TRP A 134 0.47 13.38 6.12
N SER A 135 0.89 12.57 7.09
CA SER A 135 1.60 13.04 8.28
C SER A 135 2.53 11.96 8.83
N PHE A 136 3.53 12.38 9.61
CA PHE A 136 4.42 11.44 10.31
C PHE A 136 4.52 11.77 11.80
N ARG A 137 4.79 10.76 12.62
CA ARG A 137 5.07 10.92 14.05
C ARG A 137 6.19 10.00 14.50
N VAL A 138 7.10 10.57 15.29
CA VAL A 138 8.14 9.82 16.01
C VAL A 138 7.60 9.49 17.39
N LEU A 139 7.54 8.21 17.72
CA LEU A 139 7.00 7.70 18.97
C LEU A 139 8.12 7.62 20.02
N ASN A 140 7.91 8.28 21.15
CA ASN A 140 8.76 8.15 22.33
C ASN A 140 8.23 7.00 23.20
N LEU A 141 8.59 5.77 22.86
CA LEU A 141 8.14 4.59 23.59
C LEU A 141 9.05 4.28 24.79
N PRO A 142 8.50 3.84 25.93
CA PRO A 142 9.31 3.38 27.06
C PRO A 142 10.07 2.09 26.72
N ALA A 143 11.24 1.91 27.33
CA ALA A 143 12.13 0.78 27.07
C ALA A 143 11.50 -0.60 27.36
N SER A 144 10.47 -0.67 28.21
CA SER A 144 9.72 -1.89 28.51
C SER A 144 8.94 -2.45 27.32
N ARG A 145 8.75 -1.70 26.23
CA ARG A 145 8.10 -2.17 24.98
C ARG A 145 9.11 -2.63 23.93
N LEU A 146 10.34 -2.94 24.34
CA LEU A 146 11.42 -3.45 23.48
C LEU A 146 11.72 -4.93 23.70
N GLU A 147 10.88 -5.65 24.44
CA GLU A 147 11.02 -7.10 24.67
C GLU A 147 10.92 -7.89 23.35
N GLU A 148 11.56 -9.06 23.29
CA GLU A 148 11.55 -9.91 22.10
C GLU A 148 10.16 -10.55 21.91
N TYR A 149 9.63 -10.46 20.69
CA TYR A 149 8.34 -11.05 20.34
C TYR A 149 8.51 -12.52 19.98
N GLU A 150 8.11 -13.40 20.89
CA GLU A 150 7.97 -14.83 20.60
C GLU A 150 6.49 -15.15 20.34
N THR A 151 6.15 -15.54 19.12
CA THR A 151 4.82 -16.03 18.76
C THR A 151 4.91 -17.33 17.97
N SER A 152 3.92 -18.20 18.16
CA SER A 152 3.69 -19.37 17.32
C SER A 152 2.69 -19.10 16.20
N GLU A 153 2.17 -17.87 16.10
CA GLU A 153 1.15 -17.50 15.14
C GLU A 153 1.71 -17.34 13.71
N PRO A 154 0.95 -17.76 12.69
CA PRO A 154 1.36 -17.63 11.30
C PRO A 154 1.32 -16.17 10.82
N ILE A 155 2.23 -15.82 9.91
CA ILE A 155 2.34 -14.47 9.31
C ILE A 155 1.02 -14.04 8.64
N GLN A 156 0.27 -14.99 8.10
CA GLN A 156 -1.04 -14.79 7.48
C GLN A 156 -2.10 -14.26 8.47
N SER A 157 -1.90 -14.44 9.78
CA SER A 157 -2.74 -13.86 10.84
C SER A 157 -2.21 -12.49 11.28
N LEU A 158 -0.90 -12.39 11.49
CA LEU A 158 -0.23 -11.22 12.05
C LEU A 158 -0.21 -10.01 11.11
N ALA A 159 0.00 -10.22 9.81
CA ALA A 159 0.04 -9.12 8.84
C ALA A 159 -1.35 -8.43 8.69
N PRO A 160 -2.47 -9.16 8.56
CA PRO A 160 -3.80 -8.56 8.65
C PRO A 160 -4.10 -7.88 9.97
N GLU A 161 -3.61 -8.39 11.10
CA GLU A 161 -3.77 -7.74 12.40
C GLU A 161 -3.05 -6.38 12.44
N CYS A 162 -1.80 -6.31 11.97
CA CYS A 162 -1.07 -5.04 11.82
C CYS A 162 -1.82 -4.04 10.94
N LEU A 163 -2.35 -4.51 9.80
CA LEU A 163 -3.21 -3.69 8.95
C LEU A 163 -4.43 -3.20 9.73
N ALA A 164 -5.13 -4.09 10.45
CA ALA A 164 -6.32 -3.75 11.20
C ALA A 164 -6.04 -2.69 12.28
N LEU A 165 -4.91 -2.79 12.99
CA LEU A 165 -4.45 -1.80 13.96
C LEU A 165 -4.25 -0.43 13.31
N MET A 166 -3.55 -0.37 12.17
CA MET A 166 -3.35 0.90 11.43
C MET A 166 -4.67 1.51 10.94
N LEU A 167 -5.61 0.68 10.49
CA LEU A 167 -6.93 1.15 10.05
C LEU A 167 -7.80 1.62 11.22
N LYS A 168 -7.80 0.89 12.34
CA LYS A 168 -8.49 1.29 13.58
C LYS A 168 -7.93 2.60 14.12
N LEU A 169 -6.61 2.77 14.09
CA LEU A 169 -5.95 4.00 14.49
C LEU A 169 -6.33 5.17 13.58
N GLY A 170 -6.28 5.00 12.25
CA GLY A 170 -6.74 6.03 11.32
C GLY A 170 -8.22 6.39 11.52
N ALA A 171 -9.08 5.41 11.78
CA ALA A 171 -10.50 5.64 12.06
C ALA A 171 -10.74 6.36 13.40
N TYR A 172 -9.93 6.06 14.42
CA TYR A 172 -9.93 6.77 15.69
C TYR A 172 -9.54 8.24 15.51
N LEU A 173 -8.46 8.50 14.77
CA LEU A 173 -7.95 9.84 14.48
C LEU A 173 -8.94 10.66 13.64
N ALA A 174 -9.61 10.04 12.67
CA ALA A 174 -10.62 10.70 11.85
C ALA A 174 -11.82 11.22 12.66
N LYS A 175 -12.11 10.60 13.81
CA LYS A 175 -13.19 11.03 14.73
C LYS A 175 -12.76 12.14 15.68
N GLN A 176 -11.45 12.44 15.79
CA GLN A 176 -10.97 13.48 16.70
C GLN A 176 -11.19 14.89 16.12
N PRO A 177 -11.60 15.86 16.94
CA PRO A 177 -11.63 17.26 16.56
C PRO A 177 -10.25 17.75 16.08
N LYS A 178 -10.21 18.61 15.04
CA LYS A 178 -8.95 19.15 14.50
C LYS A 178 -8.08 19.86 15.55
N VAL A 179 -8.72 20.50 16.53
CA VAL A 179 -8.05 21.25 17.61
C VAL A 179 -7.32 20.30 18.57
N THR A 180 -7.89 19.12 18.85
CA THR A 180 -7.30 18.13 19.77
C THR A 180 -6.41 17.12 19.06
N LEU A 181 -6.53 17.00 17.73
CA LEU A 181 -5.80 16.02 16.93
C LEU A 181 -4.29 16.10 17.12
N LYS A 182 -3.72 17.32 17.16
CA LYS A 182 -2.28 17.49 17.40
C LYS A 182 -1.86 16.90 18.74
N ASN A 183 -2.56 17.25 19.82
CA ASN A 183 -2.28 16.74 21.17
C ASN A 183 -2.49 15.23 21.27
N VAL A 184 -3.47 14.67 20.55
CA VAL A 184 -3.68 13.21 20.50
C VAL A 184 -2.54 12.53 19.76
N MET A 185 -2.08 13.11 18.64
CA MET A 185 -0.96 12.59 17.85
C MET A 185 0.36 12.61 18.63
N ASP A 186 0.57 13.63 19.47
CA ASP A 186 1.80 13.78 20.26
C ASP A 186 1.81 12.81 21.48
N SER A 187 0.63 12.47 22.03
CA SER A 187 0.46 11.53 23.16
C SER A 187 -0.17 10.18 22.73
N LEU A 188 0.10 9.69 21.51
CA LEU A 188 -0.51 8.44 21.00
C LEU A 188 -0.26 7.25 21.91
N HIS A 189 0.97 7.13 22.42
CA HIS A 189 1.39 6.03 23.28
C HIS A 189 0.72 6.04 24.67
N GLU A 190 0.25 7.20 25.14
CA GLU A 190 -0.48 7.33 26.40
C GLU A 190 -1.98 7.13 26.20
N LYS A 191 -2.55 7.68 25.11
CA LYS A 191 -4.00 7.70 24.91
C LYS A 191 -4.56 6.44 24.26
N VAL A 192 -3.83 5.84 23.34
CA VAL A 192 -4.27 4.67 22.56
C VAL A 192 -3.13 3.64 22.38
N PRO A 193 -2.51 3.16 23.47
CA PRO A 193 -1.42 2.18 23.38
C PRO A 193 -1.82 0.88 22.68
N ASP A 194 -3.10 0.49 22.76
CA ASP A 194 -3.65 -0.73 22.19
C ASP A 194 -3.83 -0.67 20.66
N LEU A 195 -3.82 0.53 20.08
CA LEU A 195 -3.93 0.73 18.63
C LEU A 195 -2.55 0.85 17.95
N LEU A 196 -1.48 0.88 18.74
CA LEU A 196 -0.11 0.90 18.23
C LEU A 196 0.39 -0.53 18.03
N ILE A 197 0.97 -0.78 16.86
CA ILE A 197 1.62 -2.06 16.58
C ILE A 197 2.82 -2.21 17.52
N PRO A 198 2.99 -3.34 18.23
CA PRO A 198 4.20 -3.62 18.99
C PRO A 198 5.45 -3.62 18.10
N GLN A 199 6.55 -3.00 18.54
CA GLN A 199 7.75 -2.83 17.68
C GLN A 199 8.43 -4.17 17.38
N ASP A 200 8.45 -5.04 18.37
CA ASP A 200 8.93 -6.40 18.37
C ASP A 200 8.21 -7.26 17.32
N LEU A 201 6.88 -7.12 17.20
CA LEU A 201 6.11 -7.72 16.10
C LEU A 201 6.56 -7.20 14.72
N ILE A 202 6.88 -5.90 14.59
CA ILE A 202 7.44 -5.34 13.35
C ILE A 202 8.79 -5.99 13.03
N GLY A 203 9.64 -6.17 14.03
CA GLY A 203 10.93 -6.85 13.89
C GLY A 203 10.78 -8.30 13.43
N PHE A 204 9.86 -9.06 14.03
CA PHE A 204 9.54 -10.43 13.63
C PHE A 204 9.06 -10.51 12.17
N LEU A 205 8.12 -9.65 11.78
CA LEU A 205 7.60 -9.60 10.39
C LEU A 205 8.68 -9.25 9.37
N LEU A 206 9.66 -8.40 9.72
CA LEU A 206 10.76 -8.07 8.82
C LEU A 206 11.65 -9.28 8.51
N GLN A 207 11.81 -10.21 9.44
CA GLN A 207 12.65 -11.41 9.23
C GLN A 207 11.98 -12.47 8.33
N SER A 208 10.70 -12.29 7.98
CA SER A 208 9.81 -13.44 7.80
C SER A 208 9.84 -14.25 6.50
N THR A 209 10.73 -14.15 5.51
CA THR A 209 10.61 -14.85 4.17
C THR A 209 9.30 -14.79 3.34
N ASP A 210 8.11 -15.07 3.87
CA ASP A 210 6.80 -15.04 3.19
C ASP A 210 6.43 -13.63 2.67
N LEU A 211 6.87 -12.60 3.39
CA LEU A 211 6.67 -11.20 3.00
C LEU A 211 7.75 -10.78 2.00
N CYS A 212 7.34 -10.03 0.97
CA CYS A 212 8.25 -9.57 -0.09
C CYS A 212 9.02 -8.32 0.32
N SER A 213 10.31 -8.31 0.04
CA SER A 213 11.11 -7.08 -0.06
C SER A 213 10.63 -6.20 -1.24
N PRO A 214 10.96 -4.90 -1.28
CA PRO A 214 10.61 -4.05 -2.42
C PRO A 214 11.12 -4.60 -3.75
N LYS A 215 12.34 -5.15 -3.78
CA LYS A 215 12.94 -5.72 -4.99
C LYS A 215 12.17 -6.95 -5.48
N GLU A 216 11.81 -7.86 -4.58
CA GLU A 216 11.00 -9.04 -4.91
C GLU A 216 9.61 -8.65 -5.38
N PHE A 217 9.00 -7.66 -4.71
CA PHE A 217 7.69 -7.14 -5.07
C PHE A 217 7.70 -6.58 -6.51
N LEU A 218 8.66 -5.70 -6.82
CA LEU A 218 8.80 -5.13 -8.16
C LEU A 218 9.08 -6.21 -9.21
N ASN A 219 9.92 -7.20 -8.91
CA ASN A 219 10.17 -8.30 -9.83
C ASN A 219 8.90 -9.11 -10.14
N ARG A 220 8.01 -9.26 -9.16
CA ARG A 220 6.76 -10.02 -9.31
C ARG A 220 5.63 -9.24 -10.00
N TYR A 221 5.52 -7.94 -9.73
CA TYR A 221 4.35 -7.15 -10.13
C TYR A 221 4.63 -5.99 -11.10
N ASP A 222 5.89 -5.59 -11.29
CA ASP A 222 6.28 -4.50 -12.21
C ASP A 222 6.71 -5.03 -13.59
N LYS A 223 6.85 -6.35 -13.74
CA LYS A 223 7.21 -6.99 -15.01
C LYS A 223 5.96 -7.51 -15.74
N PRO A 224 5.91 -7.40 -17.08
CA PRO A 224 4.85 -8.04 -17.87
C PRO A 224 4.80 -9.54 -17.58
N LEU A 225 3.58 -10.09 -17.56
CA LEU A 225 3.38 -11.53 -17.45
C LEU A 225 3.80 -12.19 -18.76
N ASP A 226 4.96 -12.85 -18.75
CA ASP A 226 5.50 -13.58 -19.89
C ASP A 226 5.38 -15.09 -19.63
N ILE A 227 4.17 -15.62 -19.88
CA ILE A 227 3.88 -17.05 -19.76
C ILE A 227 3.71 -17.61 -21.17
N VAL A 228 4.55 -18.57 -21.53
CA VAL A 228 4.38 -19.37 -22.75
C VAL A 228 3.32 -20.43 -22.47
N LEU A 229 2.26 -20.46 -23.27
CA LEU A 229 1.20 -21.46 -23.13
C LEU A 229 1.59 -22.76 -23.83
N ASP A 230 1.15 -23.91 -23.33
CA ASP A 230 1.42 -25.21 -23.96
C ASP A 230 0.86 -25.28 -25.40
N SER A 231 -0.21 -24.55 -25.69
CA SER A 231 -0.77 -24.41 -27.04
C SER A 231 0.13 -23.63 -28.00
N GLU A 232 1.06 -22.83 -27.48
CA GLU A 232 2.07 -22.10 -28.24
C GLU A 232 3.32 -22.95 -28.49
N LEU A 233 3.48 -24.04 -27.73
CA LEU A 233 4.57 -25.01 -27.86
C LEU A 233 4.23 -26.20 -28.77
N VAL A 234 3.21 -26.08 -29.63
CA VAL A 234 2.85 -27.14 -30.57
C VAL A 234 3.50 -26.87 -31.92
N TRP A 235 4.33 -27.81 -32.37
CA TRP A 235 4.86 -27.85 -33.73
C TRP A 235 4.21 -28.99 -34.53
N PRO A 236 3.78 -28.78 -35.78
CA PRO A 236 3.75 -27.50 -36.50
C PRO A 236 2.68 -26.56 -35.94
N LEU A 237 2.90 -25.25 -36.13
CA LEU A 237 1.92 -24.22 -35.83
C LEU A 237 0.54 -24.62 -36.38
N PRO A 238 -0.53 -24.71 -35.56
CA PRO A 238 -1.85 -25.07 -36.03
C PRO A 238 -2.33 -24.06 -37.08
N THR A 239 -2.35 -24.47 -38.35
CA THR A 239 -2.79 -23.59 -39.46
C THR A 239 -4.31 -23.54 -39.62
N LYS A 240 -5.06 -24.32 -38.84
CA LYS A 240 -6.52 -24.47 -38.96
C LYS A 240 -7.18 -24.31 -37.59
N ASN A 241 -7.79 -23.15 -37.36
CA ASN A 241 -8.45 -22.81 -36.09
C ASN A 241 -9.94 -23.25 -36.04
N PHE A 242 -10.46 -23.90 -37.08
CA PHE A 242 -11.85 -24.34 -37.16
C PHE A 242 -12.00 -25.68 -37.89
N PRO A 243 -12.96 -26.54 -37.49
CA PRO A 243 -13.30 -27.74 -38.25
C PRO A 243 -13.94 -27.36 -39.58
N LEU A 244 -13.59 -28.10 -40.64
CA LEU A 244 -14.28 -28.03 -41.93
C LEU A 244 -15.56 -28.87 -41.81
N ASN A 245 -16.70 -28.23 -42.10
CA ASN A 245 -17.98 -28.92 -42.31
C ASN A 245 -17.93 -29.81 -43.57
#